data_AF-A0A7Y8HG86-F1
#
_entry.id   AF-A0A7Y8HG86-F1
#
_cell.length_a   1.000
_cell.length_b   1.000
_cell.length_c   1.000
_cell.angle_alpha   90.00
_cell.angle_beta   90.00
_cell.angle_gamma   90.00
#
_symmetry.space_group_name_H-M   'P 1'
#
loop_
_entity.id
_entity.type
_entity.pdbx_description
1 polymer ?
#
loop_
_entity_poly.entity_id
_entity_poly.type
_entity_poly.pdbx_seq_one_letter_code
_entity_poly.pdbx_strand_id
1 'polypeptide(L)'
;MGHNDHYLRTPIDSAQLEGLKLDDIVYLTGTLFTIRDWSHQRIAQFLEKGEKDKIPFDLRGMGILHSGPIVAEKEGGGWEAVSVGATSSSRFSPFIPPLVRDLHPGVLVGKGHLDEAIVKDLVREKCPFLQAVGGCAALYASQIKRIVNRYWPEFGMVDAVWEFEVENFGPLSVEIDLQGNTSYRLFRSGELRKNLNRVYQEAGLDKEADYVWWPRVMPGSKEAFDFATKIEKE
;
A
#
# COMPACT_ATOMS: atom_id res chain seq x y z
N MET A 1 -22.57 5.66 -3.53
CA MET A 1 -21.77 5.33 -4.72
C MET A 1 -21.44 3.86 -4.59
N GLY A 2 -21.75 3.06 -5.61
CA GLY A 2 -21.36 1.64 -5.60
C GLY A 2 -19.91 1.53 -6.03
N HIS A 3 -19.11 0.80 -5.27
CA HIS A 3 -17.81 0.29 -5.73
C HIS A 3 -18.05 -0.99 -6.52
N ASN A 4 -17.17 -1.27 -7.48
CA ASN A 4 -17.13 -2.59 -8.11
C ASN A 4 -15.95 -3.39 -7.56
N ASP A 5 -16.14 -4.71 -7.50
CA ASP A 5 -15.07 -5.64 -7.17
C ASP A 5 -14.36 -6.08 -8.45
N HIS A 6 -13.04 -6.00 -8.45
CA HIS A 6 -12.15 -6.40 -9.53
C HIS A 6 -11.19 -7.48 -9.04
N TYR A 7 -11.00 -8.51 -9.84
CA TYR A 7 -10.13 -9.63 -9.53
C TYR A 7 -9.00 -9.66 -10.57
N LEU A 8 -7.82 -9.19 -10.17
CA LEU A 8 -6.67 -9.08 -11.07
C LEU A 8 -5.72 -10.24 -10.85
N ARG A 9 -5.09 -10.71 -11.93
CA ARG A 9 -4.09 -11.76 -11.91
C ARG A 9 -2.75 -11.26 -12.42
N THR A 10 -1.69 -11.42 -11.63
CA THR A 10 -0.34 -11.13 -12.08
C THR A 10 0.21 -12.26 -12.96
N PRO A 11 0.99 -11.97 -14.03
CA PRO A 11 1.32 -10.63 -14.53
C PRO A 11 0.10 -9.87 -15.06
N ILE A 12 -0.08 -8.65 -14.57
CA ILE A 12 -1.17 -7.74 -14.95
C ILE A 12 -0.79 -7.08 -16.26
N ASP A 13 -1.73 -7.14 -17.21
CA ASP A 13 -1.65 -6.43 -18.48
C ASP A 13 -2.57 -5.19 -18.47
N SER A 14 -2.50 -4.39 -19.53
CA SER A 14 -3.30 -3.18 -19.64
C SER A 14 -4.81 -3.45 -19.75
N ALA A 15 -5.22 -4.63 -20.22
CA ALA A 15 -6.64 -4.96 -20.39
C ALA A 15 -7.30 -5.22 -19.03
N GLN A 16 -6.58 -5.85 -18.11
CA GLN A 16 -7.04 -6.05 -16.72
C GLN A 16 -7.24 -4.74 -15.94
N LEU A 17 -6.53 -3.67 -16.33
CA LEU A 17 -6.62 -2.37 -15.68
C LEU A 17 -7.70 -1.46 -16.28
N GLU A 18 -8.33 -1.87 -17.39
CA GLU A 18 -9.33 -1.08 -18.07
C GLU A 18 -10.59 -0.92 -17.21
N GLY A 19 -11.02 0.33 -17.02
CA GLY A 19 -12.23 0.62 -16.26
C GLY A 19 -12.08 0.64 -14.73
N LEU A 20 -10.88 0.39 -14.18
CA LEU A 20 -10.59 0.63 -12.77
C LEU A 20 -10.81 2.11 -12.43
N LYS A 21 -11.61 2.36 -11.40
CA LYS A 21 -11.92 3.71 -10.91
C LYS A 21 -11.53 3.85 -9.45
N LEU A 22 -11.28 5.08 -9.03
CA LEU A 22 -11.13 5.42 -7.62
C LEU A 22 -12.24 4.79 -6.77
N ASP A 23 -11.87 4.24 -5.61
CA ASP A 23 -12.76 3.56 -4.64
C ASP A 23 -13.28 2.17 -5.04
N ASP A 24 -12.99 1.69 -6.27
CA ASP A 24 -13.21 0.28 -6.61
C ASP A 24 -12.36 -0.64 -5.71
N ILE A 25 -12.84 -1.86 -5.46
CA ILE A 25 -12.15 -2.85 -4.64
C ILE A 25 -11.41 -3.84 -5.55
N VAL A 26 -10.16 -4.10 -5.25
CA VAL A 26 -9.27 -4.99 -5.98
C VAL A 26 -8.83 -6.14 -5.10
N TYR A 27 -8.86 -7.34 -5.66
CA TYR A 27 -8.25 -8.55 -5.12
C TYR A 27 -7.17 -9.05 -6.08
N LEU A 28 -5.98 -9.32 -5.57
CA LEU A 28 -4.84 -9.78 -6.38
C LEU A 28 -4.63 -11.30 -6.22
N THR A 29 -4.42 -11.99 -7.34
CA THR A 29 -4.01 -13.40 -7.37
C THR A 29 -2.74 -13.57 -8.22
N GLY A 30 -1.81 -14.40 -7.78
CA GLY A 30 -0.53 -14.64 -8.45
C GLY A 30 0.66 -14.20 -7.61
N THR A 31 1.66 -13.60 -8.25
CA THR A 31 2.88 -13.11 -7.60
C THR A 31 2.75 -11.67 -7.08
N LEU A 32 3.17 -11.46 -5.84
CA LEU A 32 3.24 -10.16 -5.16
C LEU A 32 4.62 -10.01 -4.50
N PHE A 33 5.32 -8.90 -4.78
CA PHE A 33 6.63 -8.63 -4.19
C PHE A 33 6.54 -7.62 -3.05
N THR A 34 7.27 -7.83 -1.95
CA THR A 34 7.45 -6.78 -0.94
C THR A 34 8.67 -5.94 -1.25
N ILE A 35 8.53 -4.61 -1.35
CA ILE A 35 9.66 -3.72 -1.57
C ILE A 35 9.51 -2.51 -0.65
N ARG A 36 10.55 -2.21 0.13
CA ARG A 36 10.59 -1.04 1.01
C ARG A 36 12.02 -0.53 1.20
N ASP A 37 12.12 0.66 1.78
CA ASP A 37 13.33 1.39 2.20
C ASP A 37 14.64 0.97 1.48
N TRP A 38 15.41 0.03 2.02
CA TRP A 38 16.72 -0.39 1.44
C TRP A 38 16.62 -1.06 0.07
N SER A 39 15.57 -1.86 -0.16
CA SER A 39 15.34 -2.50 -1.45
C SER A 39 14.98 -1.49 -2.54
N HIS A 40 14.19 -0.46 -2.21
CA HIS A 40 13.95 0.67 -3.13
C HIS A 40 15.25 1.41 -3.48
N GLN A 41 16.08 1.71 -2.46
CA GLN A 41 17.37 2.37 -2.69
C GLN A 41 18.29 1.55 -3.59
N ARG A 42 18.39 0.22 -3.38
CA ARG A 42 19.23 -0.64 -4.21
C ARG A 42 18.71 -0.75 -5.64
N ILE A 43 17.40 -0.85 -5.83
CA ILE A 43 16.79 -0.82 -7.17
C ILE A 43 17.15 0.49 -7.87
N ALA A 44 16.94 1.63 -7.20
CA ALA A 44 17.25 2.94 -7.76
C ALA A 44 18.72 3.06 -8.18
N GLN A 45 19.66 2.59 -7.35
CA GLN A 45 21.09 2.59 -7.68
C GLN A 45 21.42 1.76 -8.92
N PHE A 46 20.77 0.61 -9.12
CA PHE A 46 20.96 -0.18 -10.34
C PHE A 46 20.38 0.54 -11.56
N LEU A 47 19.19 1.13 -11.45
CA LEU A 47 18.57 1.89 -12.53
C LEU A 47 19.39 3.12 -12.94
N GLU A 48 19.89 3.89 -11.97
CA GLU A 48 20.75 5.07 -12.20
C GLU A 48 22.04 4.72 -12.94
N LYS A 49 22.60 3.53 -12.71
CA LYS A 49 23.81 3.04 -13.38
C LYS A 49 23.55 2.32 -14.70
N GLY A 50 22.29 2.16 -15.10
CA GLY A 50 21.91 1.34 -16.26
C GLY A 50 22.15 -0.16 -16.06
N GLU A 51 22.24 -0.63 -14.82
CA GLU A 51 22.54 -2.01 -14.43
C GLU A 51 21.26 -2.79 -14.08
N LYS A 52 20.17 -2.59 -14.84
CA LYS A 52 18.87 -3.23 -14.58
C LYS A 52 18.98 -4.76 -14.47
N ASP A 53 19.85 -5.39 -15.26
CA ASP A 53 20.06 -6.84 -15.26
C ASP A 53 20.64 -7.39 -13.95
N LYS A 54 21.12 -6.52 -13.04
CA LYS A 54 21.57 -6.92 -11.70
C LYS A 54 20.43 -7.06 -10.68
N ILE A 55 19.20 -6.66 -11.04
CA ILE A 55 18.02 -6.88 -10.20
C ILE A 55 17.62 -8.36 -10.37
N PRO A 56 17.63 -9.17 -9.29
CA PRO A 56 17.51 -10.63 -9.40
C PRO A 56 16.06 -11.15 -9.55
N PHE A 57 15.11 -10.26 -9.84
CA PHE A 57 13.69 -10.54 -9.98
C PHE A 57 13.07 -9.64 -11.05
N ASP A 58 11.99 -10.10 -11.68
CA ASP A 58 11.23 -9.32 -12.66
C ASP A 58 9.97 -8.75 -12.01
N LEU A 59 9.76 -7.44 -12.17
CA LEU A 59 8.58 -6.75 -11.66
C LEU A 59 7.55 -6.46 -12.75
N ARG A 60 7.81 -6.79 -14.02
CA ARG A 60 6.90 -6.49 -15.13
C ARG A 60 5.53 -7.12 -14.90
N GLY A 61 4.49 -6.27 -14.81
CA GLY A 61 3.13 -6.71 -14.53
C GLY A 61 2.91 -7.26 -13.12
N MET A 62 3.91 -7.25 -12.24
CA MET A 62 3.78 -7.77 -10.88
C MET A 62 3.15 -6.75 -9.94
N GLY A 63 2.55 -7.24 -8.86
CA GLY A 63 2.16 -6.37 -7.75
C GLY A 63 3.38 -6.06 -6.88
N ILE A 64 3.53 -4.80 -6.46
CA ILE A 64 4.51 -4.40 -5.46
C ILE A 64 3.78 -3.93 -4.22
N LEU A 65 3.95 -4.66 -3.12
CA LEU A 65 3.48 -4.25 -1.80
C LEU A 65 4.59 -3.53 -1.04
N HIS A 66 4.34 -2.27 -0.71
CA HIS A 66 5.11 -1.51 0.26
C HIS A 66 4.86 -2.07 1.66
N SER A 67 5.63 -3.07 2.08
CA SER A 67 5.51 -3.74 3.37
C SER A 67 6.86 -4.21 3.89
N GLY A 68 7.01 -4.24 5.22
CA GLY A 68 8.03 -5.04 5.87
C GLY A 68 7.34 -6.19 6.57
N PRO A 69 7.26 -7.37 5.94
CA PRO A 69 6.53 -8.49 6.51
C PRO A 69 7.27 -9.05 7.73
N ILE A 70 6.49 -9.64 8.64
CA ILE A 70 7.00 -10.56 9.66
C ILE A 70 6.78 -11.96 9.13
N VAL A 71 7.85 -12.74 9.08
CA VAL A 71 7.82 -14.13 8.62
C VAL A 71 8.47 -15.03 9.66
N ALA A 72 8.09 -16.30 9.68
CA ALA A 72 8.71 -17.33 10.51
C ALA A 72 9.29 -18.43 9.63
N GLU A 73 10.40 -19.03 10.07
CA GLU A 73 10.92 -20.26 9.46
C GLU A 73 10.02 -21.42 9.85
N LYS A 74 9.68 -22.26 8.87
CA LYS A 74 8.87 -23.47 9.11
C LYS A 74 9.76 -24.61 9.60
N GLU A 75 9.21 -25.46 10.45
CA GLU A 75 9.78 -26.78 10.70
C GLU A 75 9.84 -27.57 9.37
N GLY A 76 11.03 -28.01 8.97
CA GLY A 76 11.25 -28.67 7.68
C GLY A 76 11.70 -27.74 6.54
N GLY A 77 11.89 -26.45 6.82
CA GLY A 77 12.46 -25.49 5.88
C GLY A 77 11.42 -24.67 5.11
N GLY A 78 11.86 -23.50 4.65
CA GLY A 78 10.98 -22.49 4.04
C GLY A 78 10.42 -21.51 5.06
N TRP A 79 9.48 -20.68 4.61
CA TRP A 79 8.96 -19.54 5.38
C TRP A 79 7.42 -19.52 5.37
N GLU A 80 6.84 -18.99 6.44
CA GLU A 80 5.44 -18.56 6.51
C GLU A 80 5.32 -17.07 6.82
N ALA A 81 4.29 -16.45 6.26
CA ALA A 81 3.94 -15.09 6.60
C ALA A 81 3.14 -15.07 7.91
N VAL A 82 3.63 -14.33 8.90
CA VAL A 82 2.96 -14.14 10.20
C VAL A 82 2.14 -12.86 10.20
N SER A 83 2.67 -11.78 9.60
CA SER A 83 2.01 -10.49 9.53
C SER A 83 2.51 -9.70 8.34
N VAL A 84 1.60 -9.22 7.48
CA VAL A 84 1.94 -8.50 6.25
C VAL A 84 1.07 -7.25 6.14
N GLY A 85 1.51 -6.18 6.82
CA GLY A 85 0.83 -4.88 6.78
C GLY A 85 1.51 -3.90 5.82
N ALA A 86 0.75 -3.03 5.17
CA ALA A 86 1.32 -1.96 4.36
C ALA A 86 1.98 -0.87 5.21
N THR A 87 3.06 -0.30 4.68
CA THR A 87 3.75 0.88 5.21
C THR A 87 3.45 2.13 4.37
N SER A 88 3.74 3.30 4.93
CA SER A 88 3.48 4.60 4.29
C SER A 88 4.29 4.74 3.00
N SER A 89 3.60 4.85 1.87
CA SER A 89 4.22 4.87 0.53
C SER A 89 4.91 6.19 0.20
N SER A 90 4.55 7.28 0.89
CA SER A 90 5.18 8.59 0.74
C SER A 90 6.68 8.59 1.05
N ARG A 91 7.19 7.61 1.82
CA ARG A 91 8.64 7.44 2.05
C ARG A 91 9.39 7.06 0.78
N PHE A 92 8.70 6.49 -0.21
CA PHE A 92 9.29 5.96 -1.43
C PHE A 92 9.05 6.85 -2.65
N SER A 93 8.43 8.03 -2.48
CA SER A 93 8.18 8.97 -3.58
C SER A 93 9.41 9.22 -4.47
N PRO A 94 10.64 9.40 -3.96
CA PRO A 94 11.81 9.60 -4.83
C PRO A 94 12.16 8.39 -5.71
N PHE A 95 11.79 7.18 -5.30
CA PHE A 95 12.15 5.92 -5.96
C PHE A 95 11.06 5.41 -6.90
N ILE A 96 9.81 5.82 -6.71
CA ILE A 96 8.67 5.36 -7.51
C ILE A 96 8.84 5.71 -9.00
N PRO A 97 9.15 6.95 -9.44
CA PRO A 97 9.17 7.31 -10.85
C PRO A 97 10.14 6.47 -11.71
N PRO A 98 11.43 6.31 -11.35
CA PRO A 98 12.32 5.45 -12.13
C PRO A 98 11.89 3.98 -12.06
N LEU A 99 11.40 3.52 -10.91
CA LEU A 99 10.92 2.14 -10.76
C LEU A 99 9.76 1.83 -11.71
N VAL A 100 8.73 2.68 -11.77
CA VAL A 100 7.56 2.39 -12.62
C VAL A 100 7.88 2.54 -14.10
N ARG A 101 8.73 3.51 -14.46
CA ARG A 101 9.17 3.76 -15.83
C ARG A 101 10.03 2.62 -16.37
N ASP A 102 10.95 2.11 -15.56
CA ASP A 102 11.99 1.20 -16.06
C ASP A 102 11.66 -0.28 -15.76
N LEU A 103 10.85 -0.57 -14.74
CA LEU A 103 10.51 -1.95 -14.33
C LEU A 103 9.04 -2.35 -14.59
N HIS A 104 8.17 -1.39 -14.92
CA HIS A 104 6.77 -1.62 -15.35
C HIS A 104 5.94 -2.56 -14.45
N PRO A 105 5.86 -2.32 -13.13
CA PRO A 105 4.94 -3.06 -12.28
C PRO A 105 3.49 -2.88 -12.70
N GLY A 106 2.70 -3.92 -12.50
CA GLY A 106 1.28 -3.91 -12.82
C GLY A 106 0.48 -2.99 -11.90
N VAL A 107 0.78 -3.06 -10.60
CA VAL A 107 0.16 -2.23 -9.55
C VAL A 107 1.13 -1.96 -8.42
N LEU A 108 1.01 -0.79 -7.79
CA LEU A 108 1.64 -0.51 -6.50
C LEU A 108 0.60 -0.64 -5.39
N VAL A 109 0.96 -1.25 -4.26
CA VAL A 109 0.10 -1.44 -3.09
C VAL A 109 0.78 -0.84 -1.87
N GLY A 110 0.08 -0.03 -1.10
CA GLY A 110 0.64 0.53 0.12
C GLY A 110 -0.39 1.26 0.98
N LYS A 111 0.06 2.16 1.86
CA LYS A 111 -0.86 3.08 2.54
C LYS A 111 -0.42 4.53 2.44
N GLY A 112 -1.41 5.42 2.53
CA GLY A 112 -1.24 6.87 2.57
C GLY A 112 -1.32 7.49 1.19
N HIS A 113 -1.15 8.80 1.12
CA HIS A 113 -1.25 9.55 -0.13
C HIS A 113 0.12 9.76 -0.76
N LEU A 114 0.13 9.83 -2.09
CA LEU A 114 1.30 10.24 -2.87
C LEU A 114 1.08 11.67 -3.38
N ASP A 115 2.17 12.38 -3.63
CA ASP A 115 2.10 13.74 -4.15
C ASP A 115 1.64 13.77 -5.63
N GLU A 116 1.22 14.95 -6.07
CA GLU A 116 0.71 15.18 -7.42
C GLU A 116 1.74 14.93 -8.53
N ALA A 117 3.04 15.01 -8.24
CA ALA A 117 4.07 14.69 -9.22
C ALA A 117 4.12 13.18 -9.47
N ILE A 118 4.12 12.39 -8.39
CA ILE A 118 4.09 10.92 -8.48
C ILE A 118 2.80 10.43 -9.13
N VAL A 119 1.65 11.03 -8.83
CA VAL A 119 0.37 10.69 -9.48
C VAL A 119 0.50 10.81 -11.01
N LYS A 120 1.14 11.87 -11.52
CA LYS A 120 1.33 12.05 -12.97
C LYS A 120 2.25 11.00 -13.57
N ASP A 121 3.31 10.62 -12.85
CA ASP A 121 4.20 9.55 -13.29
C ASP A 121 3.47 8.21 -13.36
N LEU A 122 2.68 7.87 -12.34
CA LEU A 122 1.87 6.65 -12.29
C LEU A 122 0.85 6.58 -13.44
N VAL A 123 0.16 7.68 -13.73
CA VAL A 123 -0.78 7.78 -14.87
C VAL A 123 -0.05 7.57 -16.19
N ARG A 124 1.11 8.22 -16.37
CA ARG A 124 1.90 8.11 -17.61
C ARG A 124 2.36 6.67 -17.86
N GLU A 125 2.83 5.99 -16.81
CA GLU A 125 3.31 4.60 -16.89
C GLU A 125 2.18 3.56 -16.75
N LYS A 126 0.92 4.00 -16.65
CA LYS A 126 -0.28 3.17 -16.48
C LYS A 126 -0.22 2.20 -15.30
N CYS A 127 0.29 2.66 -14.16
CA CYS A 127 0.43 1.86 -12.94
C CYS A 127 -0.45 2.44 -11.83
N PRO A 128 -1.63 1.88 -11.52
CA PRO A 128 -2.48 2.39 -10.45
C PRO A 128 -1.87 2.11 -9.08
N PHE A 129 -2.30 2.90 -8.10
CA PHE A 129 -1.93 2.71 -6.70
C PHE A 129 -3.15 2.22 -5.92
N LEU A 130 -2.97 1.09 -5.25
CA LEU A 130 -3.96 0.44 -4.42
C LEU A 130 -3.63 0.69 -2.95
N GLN A 131 -4.62 1.15 -2.20
CA GLN A 131 -4.53 1.37 -0.77
C GLN A 131 -4.93 0.09 -0.04
N ALA A 132 -3.98 -0.47 0.71
CA ALA A 132 -4.27 -1.52 1.66
C ALA A 132 -4.91 -0.92 2.92
N VAL A 133 -5.95 -1.59 3.42
CA VAL A 133 -6.60 -1.27 4.70
C VAL A 133 -5.59 -1.40 5.85
N GLY A 134 -5.40 -0.31 6.59
CA GLY A 134 -4.50 -0.27 7.74
C GLY A 134 -5.01 -1.14 8.90
N GLY A 135 -4.10 -1.85 9.57
CA GLY A 135 -4.43 -2.72 10.71
C GLY A 135 -4.78 -4.16 10.35
N CYS A 136 -5.00 -4.47 9.06
CA CYS A 136 -5.38 -5.81 8.59
C CYS A 136 -4.18 -6.74 8.29
N ALA A 137 -3.06 -6.56 8.98
CA ALA A 137 -1.81 -7.26 8.63
C ALA A 137 -1.89 -8.79 8.76
N ALA A 138 -2.61 -9.30 9.78
CA ALA A 138 -2.85 -10.73 9.95
C ALA A 138 -3.77 -11.31 8.86
N LEU A 139 -4.77 -10.53 8.42
CA LEU A 139 -5.66 -10.90 7.32
C LEU A 139 -4.87 -11.08 6.03
N TYR A 140 -4.07 -10.09 5.66
CA TYR A 140 -3.23 -10.16 4.47
C TYR A 140 -2.20 -11.31 4.53
N ALA A 141 -1.62 -11.57 5.71
CA ALA A 141 -0.75 -12.72 5.89
C ALA A 141 -1.46 -14.06 5.62
N SER A 142 -2.71 -14.21 6.08
CA SER A 142 -3.51 -15.42 5.83
C SER A 142 -3.87 -15.67 4.35
N GLN A 143 -3.76 -14.65 3.51
CA GLN A 143 -4.02 -14.73 2.06
C GLN A 143 -2.76 -15.08 1.24
N ILE A 144 -1.60 -15.18 1.88
CA ILE A 144 -0.37 -15.65 1.26
C ILE A 144 -0.37 -17.17 1.26
N LYS A 145 -0.34 -17.77 0.07
CA LYS A 145 -0.31 -19.22 -0.10
C LYS A 145 1.06 -19.79 0.22
N ARG A 146 2.11 -19.13 -0.27
CA ARG A 146 3.49 -19.47 0.06
C ARG A 146 4.44 -18.33 -0.23
N ILE A 147 5.58 -18.37 0.43
CA ILE A 147 6.74 -17.53 0.16
C ILE A 147 7.61 -18.28 -0.83
N VAL A 148 7.77 -17.72 -2.04
CA VAL A 148 8.49 -18.34 -3.16
C VAL A 148 9.99 -18.11 -3.01
N ASN A 149 10.39 -16.86 -2.77
CA ASN A 149 11.78 -16.45 -2.66
C ASN A 149 11.99 -15.34 -1.63
N ARG A 150 13.25 -15.21 -1.21
CA ARG A 150 13.78 -14.08 -0.43
C ARG A 150 15.03 -13.57 -1.11
N TYR A 151 14.96 -12.35 -1.64
CA TYR A 151 16.10 -11.66 -2.25
C TYR A 151 16.71 -10.65 -1.29
N TRP A 152 18.01 -10.43 -1.46
CA TRP A 152 18.81 -9.52 -0.62
C TRP A 152 18.64 -9.80 0.89
N PRO A 153 18.87 -11.05 1.34
CA PRO A 153 18.68 -11.43 2.74
C PRO A 153 19.53 -10.62 3.72
N GLU A 154 20.63 -10.02 3.27
CA GLU A 154 21.50 -9.14 4.05
C GLU A 154 20.82 -7.85 4.54
N PHE A 155 19.69 -7.46 3.93
CA PHE A 155 18.86 -6.35 4.42
C PHE A 155 18.00 -6.71 5.63
N GLY A 156 18.07 -7.96 6.08
CA GLY A 156 17.25 -8.46 7.18
C GLY A 156 15.81 -8.76 6.74
N MET A 157 14.99 -9.21 7.69
CA MET A 157 13.64 -9.71 7.41
C MET A 157 12.73 -8.64 6.79
N VAL A 158 12.76 -7.43 7.34
CA VAL A 158 11.81 -6.38 6.97
C VAL A 158 12.12 -5.76 5.61
N ASP A 159 13.40 -5.57 5.29
CA ASP A 159 13.82 -4.85 4.08
C ASP A 159 14.23 -5.76 2.92
N ALA A 160 14.40 -7.07 3.14
CA ALA A 160 14.55 -8.04 2.06
C ALA A 160 13.33 -8.01 1.13
N VAL A 161 13.55 -8.35 -0.14
CA VAL A 161 12.44 -8.51 -1.09
C VAL A 161 11.89 -9.92 -0.96
N TRP A 162 10.62 -10.02 -0.58
CA TRP A 162 9.92 -11.28 -0.52
C TRP A 162 9.02 -11.44 -1.74
N GLU A 163 9.09 -12.60 -2.37
CA GLU A 163 8.19 -13.00 -3.44
C GLU A 163 7.10 -13.90 -2.86
N PHE A 164 5.87 -13.42 -2.88
CA PHE A 164 4.71 -14.15 -2.39
C PHE A 164 3.87 -14.69 -3.54
N GLU A 165 3.39 -15.92 -3.40
CA GLU A 165 2.22 -16.40 -4.14
C GLU A 165 0.99 -16.13 -3.28
N VAL A 166 0.02 -15.40 -3.85
CA VAL A 166 -1.20 -14.97 -3.16
C VAL A 166 -2.44 -15.37 -3.93
N GLU A 167 -3.55 -15.57 -3.22
CA GLU A 167 -4.87 -15.79 -3.82
C GLU A 167 -5.88 -14.87 -3.15
N ASN A 168 -6.57 -14.07 -3.96
CA ASN A 168 -7.53 -13.06 -3.51
C ASN A 168 -6.98 -12.14 -2.41
N PHE A 169 -5.73 -11.70 -2.57
CA PHE A 169 -5.09 -10.76 -1.65
C PHE A 169 -5.81 -9.41 -1.67
N GLY A 170 -6.41 -9.04 -0.54
CA GLY A 170 -7.26 -7.86 -0.41
C GLY A 170 -8.17 -7.91 0.82
N PRO A 171 -9.18 -7.03 0.91
CA PRO A 171 -9.53 -6.03 -0.09
C PRO A 171 -8.51 -4.88 -0.18
N LEU A 172 -8.24 -4.42 -1.39
CA LEU A 172 -7.43 -3.21 -1.65
C LEU A 172 -8.31 -2.18 -2.37
N SER A 173 -8.39 -0.95 -1.90
CA SER A 173 -9.16 0.09 -2.61
C SER A 173 -8.28 0.81 -3.63
N VAL A 174 -8.79 1.09 -4.82
CA VAL A 174 -8.08 1.95 -5.77
C VAL A 174 -7.99 3.36 -5.18
N GLU A 175 -6.77 3.85 -4.97
CA GLU A 175 -6.50 5.19 -4.43
C GLU A 175 -5.95 6.15 -5.49
N ILE A 176 -5.25 5.63 -6.51
CA ILE A 176 -4.88 6.39 -7.70
C ILE A 176 -5.25 5.56 -8.91
N ASP A 177 -6.24 6.02 -9.68
CA ASP A 177 -6.63 5.37 -10.93
C ASP A 177 -5.81 5.86 -12.13
N LEU A 178 -6.05 5.25 -13.30
CA LEU A 178 -5.33 5.59 -14.53
C LEU A 178 -5.69 6.96 -15.12
N GLN A 179 -6.69 7.66 -14.56
CA GLN A 179 -7.05 9.03 -14.92
C GLN A 179 -6.45 10.05 -13.95
N GLY A 180 -5.75 9.56 -12.90
CA GLY A 180 -5.15 10.37 -11.86
C GLY A 180 -6.15 10.87 -10.82
N ASN A 181 -7.35 10.28 -10.73
CA ASN A 181 -8.26 10.58 -9.65
C ASN A 181 -7.70 10.01 -8.34
N THR A 182 -7.79 10.78 -7.26
CA THR A 182 -7.31 10.37 -5.93
C THR A 182 -8.29 10.77 -4.83
N SER A 183 -8.33 10.02 -3.73
CA SER A 183 -9.19 10.39 -2.59
C SER A 183 -8.73 11.70 -1.96
N TYR A 184 -7.42 11.97 -1.98
CA TYR A 184 -6.86 13.25 -1.54
C TYR A 184 -7.37 14.45 -2.34
N ARG A 185 -7.51 14.35 -3.68
CA ARG A 185 -8.09 15.41 -4.50
C ARG A 185 -9.56 15.66 -4.15
N LEU A 186 -10.35 14.59 -3.96
CA LEU A 186 -11.75 14.70 -3.53
C LEU A 186 -11.89 15.33 -2.14
N PHE A 187 -10.96 15.03 -1.23
CA PHE A 187 -10.90 15.67 0.08
C PHE A 187 -10.63 17.17 -0.06
N ARG A 188 -9.63 17.54 -0.88
CA ARG A 188 -9.21 18.93 -1.10
C ARG A 188 -10.27 19.78 -1.83
N SER A 189 -11.06 19.18 -2.71
CA SER A 189 -12.16 19.88 -3.40
C SER A 189 -13.36 20.18 -2.48
N GLY A 190 -13.38 19.61 -1.26
CA GLY A 190 -14.50 19.71 -0.33
C GLY A 190 -15.70 18.85 -0.72
N GLU A 191 -15.59 18.04 -1.76
CA GLU A 191 -16.65 17.18 -2.27
C GLU A 191 -17.03 16.08 -1.27
N LEU A 192 -16.02 15.50 -0.58
CA LEU A 192 -16.26 14.58 0.54
C LEU A 192 -17.05 15.24 1.68
N ARG A 193 -16.78 16.52 1.98
CA ARG A 193 -17.48 17.23 3.06
C ARG A 193 -18.96 17.43 2.76
N LYS A 194 -19.34 17.57 1.48
CA LYS A 194 -20.76 17.68 1.07
C LYS A 194 -21.53 16.40 1.43
N ASN A 195 -20.86 15.25 1.37
CA ASN A 195 -21.45 13.95 1.70
C ASN A 195 -21.45 13.63 3.19
N LEU A 196 -20.63 14.31 4.00
CA LEU A 196 -20.46 14.00 5.42
C LEU A 196 -21.78 14.13 6.20
N ASN A 197 -22.58 15.16 5.91
CA ASN A 197 -23.90 15.33 6.53
C ASN A 197 -24.85 14.17 6.21
N ARG A 198 -24.84 13.68 4.97
CA ARG A 198 -25.63 12.51 4.56
C ARG A 198 -25.18 11.26 5.30
N VAL A 199 -23.86 11.04 5.39
CA VAL A 199 -23.28 9.89 6.11
C VAL A 199 -23.65 9.92 7.59
N TYR A 200 -23.56 11.09 8.24
CA TYR A 200 -23.99 11.23 9.63
C TYR A 200 -25.47 10.88 9.80
N GLN A 201 -26.34 11.37 8.92
CA GLN A 201 -27.77 11.02 8.95
C GLN A 201 -28.01 9.52 8.76
N GLU A 202 -27.37 8.90 7.76
CA GLU A 202 -27.53 7.47 7.46
C GLU A 202 -27.00 6.57 8.58
N ALA A 203 -25.92 6.97 9.23
CA ALA A 203 -25.33 6.24 10.35
C ALA A 203 -26.00 6.54 11.70
N GLY A 204 -27.00 7.44 11.75
CA GLY A 204 -27.64 7.87 13.00
C GLY A 204 -26.69 8.64 13.94
N LEU A 205 -25.68 9.30 13.37
CA LEU A 205 -24.66 10.07 14.06
C LEU A 205 -25.06 11.55 14.13
N ASP A 206 -24.92 12.15 15.31
CA ASP A 206 -25.01 13.60 15.52
C ASP A 206 -23.82 14.34 14.88
N LYS A 207 -24.10 15.09 13.82
CA LYS A 207 -23.08 15.88 13.10
C LYS A 207 -22.34 16.92 13.95
N GLU A 208 -22.91 17.33 15.09
CA GLU A 208 -22.29 18.29 16.01
C GLU A 208 -21.47 17.59 17.11
N ALA A 209 -21.57 16.25 17.22
CA ALA A 209 -20.80 15.49 18.18
C ALA A 209 -19.34 15.34 17.75
N ASP A 210 -18.45 15.40 18.74
CA ASP A 210 -17.01 15.22 18.55
C ASP A 210 -16.67 13.73 18.60
N TYR A 211 -16.45 13.14 17.43
CA TYR A 211 -16.13 11.71 17.27
C TYR A 211 -14.63 11.40 17.43
N VAL A 212 -13.79 12.40 17.71
CA VAL A 212 -12.35 12.19 17.92
C VAL A 212 -12.10 11.78 19.38
N TRP A 213 -11.93 10.49 19.60
CA TRP A 213 -11.63 9.91 20.92
C TRP A 213 -10.14 9.88 21.28
N TRP A 214 -9.24 10.07 20.29
CA TRP A 214 -7.78 10.12 20.48
C TRP A 214 -7.33 11.49 21.03
N PRO A 215 -6.22 11.63 21.80
CA PRO A 215 -5.97 12.83 22.58
C PRO A 215 -6.08 14.10 21.74
N ARG A 216 -6.80 15.08 22.28
CA ARG A 216 -7.02 16.43 21.71
C ARG A 216 -5.74 17.26 21.58
N VAL A 217 -4.58 16.63 21.74
CA VAL A 217 -3.26 17.22 21.91
C VAL A 217 -2.32 16.50 20.96
N MET A 218 -1.56 17.29 20.19
CA MET A 218 -0.71 16.77 19.12
C MET A 218 0.22 15.68 19.67
N PRO A 219 0.36 14.53 18.98
CA PRO A 219 1.35 13.53 19.35
C PRO A 219 2.74 14.16 19.48
N GLY A 220 3.36 14.04 20.66
CA GLY A 220 4.64 14.66 20.97
C GLY A 220 4.58 16.08 21.55
N SER A 221 3.38 16.67 21.73
CA SER A 221 3.23 17.92 22.47
C SER A 221 3.39 17.69 23.97
N LYS A 222 3.77 18.74 24.69
CA LYS A 222 3.86 18.71 26.15
C LYS A 222 2.51 18.33 26.78
N GLU A 223 1.40 18.83 26.24
CA GLU A 223 0.07 18.49 26.75
C GLU A 223 -0.30 17.01 26.51
N ALA A 224 0.17 16.39 25.41
CA ALA A 224 -0.02 14.95 25.18
C ALA A 224 0.77 14.08 26.16
N PHE A 225 1.99 14.53 26.53
CA PHE A 225 2.81 13.88 27.55
C PHE A 225 2.19 14.00 28.95
N ASP A 226 1.68 15.19 29.29
CA ASP A 226 1.03 15.48 30.58
C ASP A 226 -0.32 14.74 30.73
N PHE A 227 -1.05 14.49 29.64
CA PHE A 227 -2.27 13.69 29.64
C PHE A 227 -1.98 12.20 29.85
N ALA A 228 -0.97 11.64 29.16
CA ALA A 228 -0.60 10.24 29.28
C ALA A 228 -0.05 9.86 30.67
N THR A 229 0.56 10.81 31.38
CA THR A 229 1.13 10.61 32.71
C THR A 229 0.14 10.79 33.87
N LYS A 230 -1.11 11.20 33.59
CA LYS A 230 -2.17 11.35 34.61
C LYS A 230 -2.88 10.05 35.00
N ILE A 231 -2.61 8.93 34.34
CA ILE A 231 -3.37 7.66 34.53
C ILE A 231 -3.00 6.88 35.81
N GLU A 232 -2.06 7.34 36.66
CA GLU A 232 -1.68 6.60 37.90
C GLU A 232 -1.98 7.33 39.22
N LYS A 233 -3.19 7.89 39.41
CA LYS A 233 -3.67 8.29 40.74
C LYS A 233 -5.17 8.07 40.94
N GLU A 234 -5.57 6.81 41.00
CA GLU A 234 -6.68 6.33 41.84
C GLU A 234 -6.23 5.07 42.59
#